data_AF-A0A6A0IM88-F1
#
_entry.id   AF-A0A6A0IM88-F1
#
_cell.length_a   1.000
_cell.length_b   1.000
_cell.length_c   1.000
_cell.angle_alpha   90.00
_cell.angle_beta   90.00
_cell.angle_gamma   90.00
#
_symmetry.space_group_name_H-M   'P 1'
#
loop_
_entity.id
_entity.type
_entity.pdbx_description
1 polymer ?
#
loop_
_entity_poly.entity_id
_entity_poly.type
_entity_poly.pdbx_seq_one_letter_code
_entity_poly.pdbx_strand_id
1 'polypeptide(L)'
;MGGVARALYFPLESTAIVSFASLIDPDEPRLQQEVGMDLMPSSFDDLAKALGLLGGLYAFRVGLIQYRTAQQWKRAEWVAQEMKALFAEPLVQAALLMIDWQNRRVPLHPDEGEASKRDVYVSDELVAAALATHSRERPFSALECEIRGAFDRLLDGLERLNSYVTTGLVTDGELTPYVAYWASRVCGASEGETRLAALRVYMTTYGFAGALHLLERQAARTER
;
A
#
# COMPACT_ATOMS: atom_id res chain seq x y z
N MET A 1 26.52 29.62 -12.54
CA MET A 1 25.22 29.76 -11.85
C MET A 1 25.12 28.58 -10.88
N GLY A 2 25.39 28.65 -9.58
CA GLY A 2 25.31 29.75 -8.63
C GLY A 2 24.06 29.56 -7.75
N GLY A 3 24.16 28.73 -6.70
CA GLY A 3 23.03 28.46 -5.79
C GLY A 3 23.39 27.56 -4.62
N VAL A 4 24.10 28.12 -3.63
CA VAL A 4 24.46 27.48 -2.36
C VAL A 4 23.35 27.78 -1.34
N ALA A 5 22.70 26.75 -0.78
CA ALA A 5 21.66 26.91 0.23
C ALA A 5 22.14 26.45 1.62
N ARG A 6 22.65 27.45 2.35
CA ARG A 6 22.62 27.69 3.81
C ARG A 6 22.16 26.57 4.75
N ALA A 7 23.11 26.10 5.55
CA ALA A 7 22.87 25.44 6.84
C ALA A 7 22.31 26.43 7.87
N LEU A 8 21.25 26.03 8.57
CA LEU A 8 20.69 26.77 9.71
C LEU A 8 21.44 26.37 10.98
N TYR A 9 22.28 27.30 11.45
CA TYR A 9 22.94 27.27 12.75
C TYR A 9 21.93 27.75 13.80
N PHE A 10 21.61 26.91 14.79
CA PHE A 10 20.92 27.34 16.01
C PHE A 10 21.98 27.74 17.06
N PRO A 11 21.95 28.97 17.59
CA PRO A 11 22.86 29.39 18.66
C PRO A 11 22.45 28.77 20.00
N LEU A 12 23.45 28.22 20.71
CA LEU A 12 23.39 27.86 22.12
C LEU A 12 23.41 29.15 22.94
N GLU A 13 22.29 29.49 23.58
CA GLU A 13 22.28 30.53 24.59
C GLU A 13 22.90 30.01 25.89
N SER A 14 24.10 30.50 26.13
CA SER A 14 24.79 30.54 27.42
C SER A 14 24.14 31.61 28.29
N THR A 15 23.66 31.27 29.48
CA THR A 15 23.30 32.29 30.48
C THR A 15 23.57 31.82 31.91
N ALA A 16 24.60 32.47 32.48
CA ALA A 16 24.79 32.87 33.87
C ALA A 16 24.83 31.81 34.99
N ILE A 17 26.07 31.50 35.38
CA ILE A 17 26.45 31.16 36.74
C ILE A 17 26.32 32.44 37.58
N VAL A 18 25.42 32.47 38.57
CA VAL A 18 25.44 33.47 39.64
C VAL A 18 25.84 32.76 40.93
N SER A 19 27.09 33.03 41.33
CA SER A 19 27.62 32.78 42.66
C SER A 19 27.17 33.92 43.57
N PHE A 20 26.48 33.61 44.68
CA PHE A 20 26.32 34.52 45.81
C PHE A 20 26.59 33.73 47.09
N ALA A 21 27.85 33.78 47.50
CA ALA A 21 28.26 33.50 48.86
C ALA A 21 28.04 34.75 49.73
N SER A 22 27.80 34.52 51.02
CA SER A 22 27.85 35.47 52.14
C SER A 22 26.70 36.46 52.32
N LEU A 23 25.74 36.07 53.17
CA LEU A 23 25.37 36.88 54.32
C LEU A 23 24.83 35.95 55.42
N ILE A 24 25.70 35.65 56.40
CA ILE A 24 25.37 34.93 57.63
C ILE A 24 24.92 36.00 58.61
N ASP A 25 23.63 35.97 58.97
CA ASP A 25 23.08 36.72 60.09
C ASP A 25 22.91 35.74 61.27
N PRO A 26 23.67 35.88 62.38
CA PRO A 26 23.60 34.97 63.50
C PRO A 26 22.85 35.64 64.65
N ASP A 27 21.51 35.59 64.66
CA ASP A 27 20.69 35.65 65.88
C ASP A 27 19.18 35.66 65.56
N GLU A 28 18.66 34.58 64.96
CA GLU A 28 17.22 34.28 65.03
C GLU A 28 16.94 33.16 66.03
N PRO A 29 16.05 33.38 67.02
CA PRO A 29 15.65 32.37 67.97
C PRO A 29 14.93 31.24 67.23
N ARG A 30 15.46 30.02 67.39
CA ARG A 30 14.90 28.75 66.93
C ARG A 30 13.45 28.59 67.42
N LEU A 31 12.50 29.10 66.64
CA LEU A 31 11.11 28.70 66.75
C LEU A 31 11.06 27.23 66.36
N GLN A 32 10.62 26.43 67.33
CA GLN A 32 10.41 25.00 67.22
C GLN A 32 9.62 24.71 65.95
N GLN A 33 10.34 24.26 64.93
CA GLN A 33 9.74 23.56 63.82
C GLN A 33 9.20 22.27 64.45
N GLU A 34 7.91 22.27 64.77
CA GLU A 34 7.16 21.04 64.91
C GLU A 34 7.38 20.29 63.60
N VAL A 35 8.33 19.36 63.63
CA VAL A 35 8.41 18.27 62.67
C VAL A 35 7.19 17.40 62.99
N GLY A 36 6.02 17.91 62.60
CA GLY A 36 4.84 17.13 62.34
C GLY A 36 5.26 16.16 61.25
N MET A 37 5.72 15.01 61.71
CA MET A 37 6.12 13.89 60.90
C MET A 37 4.84 13.34 60.26
N ASP A 38 4.37 14.02 59.22
CA ASP A 38 3.26 13.62 58.34
C ASP A 38 3.74 12.48 57.41
N LEU A 39 4.36 11.46 58.03
CA LEU A 39 4.85 10.23 57.40
C LEU A 39 3.77 9.15 57.39
N MET A 40 2.51 9.55 57.22
CA MET A 40 1.45 8.64 56.82
C MET A 40 0.78 9.24 55.59
N PRO A 41 1.18 8.85 54.36
CA PRO A 41 0.34 9.09 53.20
C PRO A 41 -1.09 8.64 53.55
N SER A 42 -2.07 9.54 53.39
CA SER A 42 -3.48 9.18 53.43
C SER A 42 -3.68 8.12 52.35
N SER A 43 -3.66 6.84 52.76
CA SER A 43 -3.66 5.68 51.86
C SER A 43 -4.75 5.76 50.77
N PHE A 44 -5.82 6.50 51.03
CA PHE A 44 -6.90 6.77 50.09
C PHE A 44 -6.52 7.69 48.91
N ASP A 45 -5.76 8.76 49.12
CA ASP A 45 -5.44 9.72 48.04
C ASP A 45 -4.44 9.13 47.04
N ASP A 46 -3.44 8.41 47.55
CA ASP A 46 -2.46 7.73 46.71
C ASP A 46 -3.08 6.53 45.99
N LEU A 47 -4.01 5.82 46.64
CA LEU A 47 -4.81 4.78 45.97
C LEU A 47 -5.68 5.38 44.85
N ALA A 48 -6.34 6.51 45.09
CA ALA A 48 -7.16 7.18 44.09
C ALA A 48 -6.34 7.63 42.88
N LYS A 49 -5.14 8.21 43.10
CA LYS A 49 -4.21 8.57 42.02
C LYS A 49 -3.73 7.34 41.25
N ALA A 50 -3.35 6.27 41.94
CA ALA A 50 -2.92 5.03 41.31
C ALA A 50 -4.03 4.40 40.45
N LEU A 51 -5.27 4.36 40.97
CA LEU A 51 -6.44 3.90 40.22
C LEU A 51 -6.73 4.80 39.02
N GLY A 52 -6.61 6.11 39.16
CA GLY A 52 -6.75 7.06 38.06
C GLY A 52 -5.74 6.83 36.95
N LEU A 53 -4.46 6.60 37.30
CA LEU A 53 -3.39 6.29 36.33
C LEU A 53 -3.62 4.95 35.63
N LEU A 54 -3.98 3.91 36.38
CA LEU A 54 -4.30 2.58 35.82
C LEU A 54 -5.52 2.63 34.90
N GLY A 55 -6.56 3.34 35.32
CA GLY A 55 -7.78 3.57 34.53
C GLY A 55 -7.48 4.33 33.23
N GLY A 56 -6.68 5.39 33.32
CA GLY A 56 -6.22 6.15 32.15
C GLY A 56 -5.40 5.32 31.18
N LEU A 57 -4.44 4.52 31.68
CA LEU A 57 -3.63 3.62 30.85
C LEU A 57 -4.47 2.55 30.17
N TYR A 58 -5.45 1.99 30.89
CA TYR A 58 -6.38 1.00 30.35
C TYR A 58 -7.25 1.60 29.24
N ALA A 59 -7.88 2.75 29.51
CA ALA A 59 -8.70 3.46 28.52
C ALA A 59 -7.89 3.84 27.27
N PHE A 60 -6.66 4.32 27.46
CA PHE A 60 -5.74 4.62 26.36
C PHE A 60 -5.42 3.37 25.53
N ARG A 61 -5.14 2.23 26.18
CA ARG A 61 -4.88 0.97 25.49
C ARG A 61 -6.09 0.50 24.67
N VAL A 62 -7.29 0.58 25.22
CA VAL A 62 -8.54 0.23 24.51
C VAL A 62 -8.74 1.17 23.32
N GLY A 63 -8.57 2.48 23.50
CA GLY A 63 -8.66 3.46 22.43
C GLY A 63 -7.67 3.20 21.29
N LEU A 64 -6.42 2.82 21.62
CA LEU A 64 -5.41 2.48 20.61
C LEU A 64 -5.78 1.22 19.82
N ILE A 65 -6.36 0.19 20.46
CA ILE A 65 -6.82 -1.02 19.79
C ILE A 65 -7.98 -0.68 18.84
N GLN A 66 -8.99 0.05 19.33
CA GLN A 66 -10.14 0.48 18.52
C GLN A 66 -9.71 1.33 17.32
N TYR A 67 -8.76 2.26 17.53
CA TYR A 67 -8.20 3.08 16.45
C TYR A 67 -7.55 2.20 15.38
N ARG A 68 -6.72 1.23 15.77
CA ARG A 68 -6.05 0.32 14.82
C ARG A 68 -7.04 -0.51 14.03
N THR A 69 -8.07 -1.05 14.68
CA THR A 69 -9.14 -1.78 14.01
C THR A 69 -9.87 -0.86 13.03
N ALA A 70 -10.30 0.33 13.45
CA ALA A 70 -10.98 1.28 12.57
C ALA A 70 -10.14 1.64 11.32
N GLN A 71 -8.83 1.83 11.48
CA GLN A 71 -7.92 2.07 10.36
C GLN A 71 -7.80 0.85 9.42
N GLN A 72 -7.79 -0.37 9.95
CA GLN A 72 -7.81 -1.60 9.13
C GLN A 72 -9.09 -1.70 8.30
N TRP A 73 -10.25 -1.46 8.91
CA TRP A 73 -11.53 -1.48 8.21
C TRP A 73 -11.59 -0.42 7.10
N LYS A 74 -11.12 0.80 7.38
CA LYS A 74 -11.07 1.88 6.38
C LYS A 74 -10.18 1.54 5.19
N ARG A 75 -9.01 0.92 5.43
CA ARG A 75 -8.14 0.45 4.35
C ARG A 75 -8.77 -0.68 3.56
N ALA A 76 -9.38 -1.66 4.22
CA ALA A 76 -10.04 -2.78 3.55
C ALA A 76 -11.21 -2.30 2.67
N GLU A 77 -12.00 -1.35 3.15
CA GLU A 77 -13.07 -0.73 2.38
C GLU A 77 -12.51 0.01 1.15
N TRP A 78 -11.46 0.81 1.34
CA TRP A 78 -10.82 1.52 0.24
C TRP A 78 -10.25 0.57 -0.82
N VAL A 79 -9.57 -0.50 -0.40
CA VAL A 79 -9.08 -1.56 -1.30
C VAL A 79 -10.24 -2.19 -2.06
N ALA A 80 -11.32 -2.56 -1.38
CA ALA A 80 -12.49 -3.15 -2.04
C ALA A 80 -13.09 -2.20 -3.09
N GLN A 81 -13.15 -0.90 -2.81
CA GLN A 81 -13.63 0.11 -3.76
C GLN A 81 -12.68 0.24 -4.96
N GLU A 82 -11.36 0.29 -4.71
CA GLU A 82 -10.35 0.38 -5.76
C GLU A 82 -10.36 -0.85 -6.67
N MET A 83 -10.43 -2.05 -6.09
CA MET A 83 -10.54 -3.30 -6.86
C MET A 83 -11.85 -3.39 -7.64
N LYS A 84 -12.97 -2.94 -7.03
CA LYS A 84 -14.25 -2.85 -7.73
C LYS A 84 -14.17 -1.90 -8.92
N ALA A 85 -13.53 -0.74 -8.77
CA ALA A 85 -13.37 0.22 -9.85
C ALA A 85 -12.50 -0.34 -10.99
N LEU A 86 -11.38 -0.97 -10.64
CA LEU A 86 -10.50 -1.63 -11.61
C LEU A 86 -11.22 -2.74 -12.39
N PHE A 87 -11.92 -3.63 -11.70
CA PHE A 87 -12.62 -4.74 -12.34
C PHE A 87 -13.93 -4.35 -13.02
N ALA A 88 -14.48 -3.17 -12.75
CA ALA A 88 -15.64 -2.65 -13.48
C ALA A 88 -15.29 -2.19 -14.90
N GLU A 89 -14.01 -1.98 -15.20
CA GLU A 89 -13.56 -1.48 -16.48
C GLU A 89 -13.60 -2.58 -17.57
N PRO A 90 -14.31 -2.35 -18.70
CA PRO A 90 -14.52 -3.39 -19.71
C PRO A 90 -13.22 -3.93 -20.32
N LEU A 91 -12.24 -3.06 -20.57
CA LEU A 91 -10.95 -3.46 -21.13
C LEU A 91 -10.12 -4.29 -20.14
N VAL A 92 -10.23 -4.01 -18.84
CA VAL A 92 -9.61 -4.85 -17.81
C VAL A 92 -10.28 -6.22 -17.77
N GLN A 93 -11.62 -6.28 -17.83
CA GLN A 93 -12.33 -7.57 -17.92
C GLN A 93 -11.93 -8.36 -19.17
N ALA A 94 -11.77 -7.69 -20.32
CA ALA A 94 -11.30 -8.31 -21.55
C ALA A 94 -9.90 -8.92 -21.39
N ALA A 95 -8.96 -8.18 -20.78
CA ALA A 95 -7.62 -8.69 -20.48
C ALA A 95 -7.65 -9.90 -19.54
N LEU A 96 -8.46 -9.87 -18.49
CA LEU A 96 -8.61 -11.00 -17.56
C LEU A 96 -9.21 -12.24 -18.25
N LEU A 97 -10.17 -12.06 -19.16
CA LEU A 97 -10.71 -13.15 -19.98
C LEU A 97 -9.64 -13.75 -20.90
N MET A 98 -8.79 -12.91 -21.49
CA MET A 98 -7.65 -13.36 -22.32
C MET A 98 -6.58 -14.06 -21.48
N ILE A 99 -6.42 -13.73 -20.19
CA ILE A 99 -5.53 -14.48 -19.28
C ILE A 99 -6.12 -15.85 -18.97
N ASP A 100 -7.42 -15.93 -18.68
CA ASP A 100 -8.07 -17.17 -18.24
C ASP A 100 -8.24 -18.19 -19.38
N TRP A 101 -8.64 -17.73 -20.57
CA TRP A 101 -9.00 -18.59 -21.70
C TRP A 101 -7.98 -18.55 -22.82
N GLN A 102 -7.68 -19.72 -23.40
CA GLN A 102 -6.84 -19.83 -24.60
C GLN A 102 -7.56 -19.32 -25.86
N ASN A 103 -8.86 -19.63 -25.99
CA ASN A 103 -9.65 -19.31 -27.18
C ASN A 103 -11.05 -18.89 -26.76
N ARG A 104 -11.46 -17.64 -27.03
CA ARG A 104 -12.79 -17.15 -26.66
C ARG A 104 -13.19 -15.90 -27.45
N ARG A 105 -14.49 -15.62 -27.50
CA ARG A 105 -14.98 -14.28 -27.82
C ARG A 105 -14.82 -13.34 -26.61
N VAL A 106 -14.25 -12.17 -26.85
CA VAL A 106 -13.91 -11.17 -25.83
C VAL A 106 -14.50 -9.82 -26.22
N PRO A 107 -15.13 -9.07 -25.30
CA PRO A 107 -15.74 -7.77 -25.60
C PRO A 107 -14.67 -6.67 -25.66
N LEU A 108 -13.99 -6.53 -26.81
CA LEU A 108 -12.93 -5.52 -27.00
C LEU A 108 -13.46 -4.13 -27.38
N HIS A 109 -14.70 -4.02 -27.86
CA HIS A 109 -15.32 -2.76 -28.26
C HIS A 109 -16.56 -2.46 -27.41
N PRO A 110 -16.40 -2.09 -26.12
CA PRO A 110 -17.53 -1.94 -25.20
C PRO A 110 -18.54 -0.87 -25.61
N ASP A 111 -18.11 0.13 -26.40
CA ASP A 111 -18.95 1.23 -26.88
C ASP A 111 -19.83 0.84 -28.08
N GLU A 112 -19.61 -0.34 -28.67
CA GLU A 112 -20.43 -0.83 -29.78
C GLU A 112 -21.79 -1.34 -29.27
N GLY A 113 -22.87 -0.78 -29.83
CA GLY A 113 -24.24 -1.12 -29.43
C GLY A 113 -24.69 -2.52 -29.88
N GLU A 114 -24.07 -3.07 -30.93
CA GLU A 114 -24.35 -4.41 -31.44
C GLU A 114 -23.41 -5.45 -30.84
N ALA A 115 -23.95 -6.46 -30.16
CA ALA A 115 -23.17 -7.51 -29.49
C ALA A 115 -22.23 -8.27 -30.45
N SER A 116 -22.62 -8.46 -31.71
CA SER A 116 -21.81 -9.13 -32.73
C SER A 116 -20.55 -8.36 -33.13
N LYS A 117 -20.58 -7.02 -33.00
CA LYS A 117 -19.46 -6.11 -33.27
C LYS A 117 -18.61 -5.84 -32.03
N ARG A 118 -19.23 -5.88 -30.84
CA ARG A 118 -18.54 -5.74 -29.56
C ARG A 118 -17.58 -6.90 -29.26
N ASP A 119 -18.00 -8.12 -29.57
CA ASP A 119 -17.30 -9.33 -29.18
C ASP A 119 -16.43 -9.85 -30.34
N VAL A 120 -15.12 -9.94 -30.14
CA VAL A 120 -14.16 -10.43 -31.14
C VAL A 120 -13.62 -11.80 -30.72
N TYR A 121 -13.49 -12.74 -31.66
CA TYR A 121 -12.85 -14.03 -31.37
C TYR A 121 -11.34 -13.85 -31.27
N VAL A 122 -10.77 -14.25 -30.14
CA VAL A 122 -9.35 -14.11 -29.82
C VAL A 122 -8.78 -15.49 -29.49
N SER A 123 -7.65 -15.84 -30.13
CA SER A 123 -6.90 -17.08 -29.90
C SER A 123 -5.61 -16.83 -29.13
N ASP A 124 -5.01 -17.89 -28.58
CA ASP A 124 -3.75 -17.83 -27.83
C ASP A 124 -2.64 -17.23 -28.68
N GLU A 125 -2.56 -17.64 -29.95
CA GLU A 125 -1.56 -17.18 -30.91
C GLU A 125 -1.76 -15.70 -31.24
N LEU A 126 -3.01 -15.24 -31.34
CA LEU A 126 -3.31 -13.83 -31.58
C LEU A 126 -2.91 -12.97 -30.37
N VAL A 127 -3.21 -13.41 -29.15
CA VAL A 127 -2.79 -12.69 -27.93
C VAL A 127 -1.27 -12.67 -27.83
N ALA A 128 -0.61 -13.81 -28.03
CA ALA A 128 0.86 -13.89 -28.03
C ALA A 128 1.47 -12.97 -29.10
N ALA A 129 0.89 -12.92 -30.30
CA ALA A 129 1.34 -12.03 -31.38
C ALA A 129 1.12 -10.55 -31.05
N ALA A 130 0.00 -10.19 -30.40
CA ALA A 130 -0.28 -8.83 -29.94
C ALA A 130 0.70 -8.38 -28.85
N LEU A 131 1.04 -9.28 -27.92
CA LEU A 131 1.98 -9.05 -26.82
C LEU A 131 3.46 -9.21 -27.23
N ALA A 132 3.74 -9.49 -28.51
CA ALA A 132 5.11 -9.50 -29.00
C ALA A 132 5.78 -8.11 -28.84
N THR A 133 7.11 -8.12 -28.75
CA THR A 133 7.92 -6.89 -28.70
C THR A 133 7.95 -6.19 -30.07
N HIS A 134 8.26 -4.89 -30.09
CA HIS A 134 8.39 -4.10 -31.33
C HIS A 134 9.53 -4.54 -32.26
N SER A 135 10.33 -5.55 -31.88
CA SER A 135 11.41 -6.09 -32.72
C SER A 135 10.92 -7.02 -33.84
N ARG A 136 9.61 -7.20 -34.00
CA ARG A 136 9.02 -7.99 -35.09
C ARG A 136 9.03 -7.26 -36.43
N GLU A 137 9.07 -8.03 -37.51
CA GLU A 137 9.22 -7.50 -38.88
C GLU A 137 7.96 -6.78 -39.41
N ARG A 138 6.78 -7.10 -38.86
CA ARG A 138 5.50 -6.51 -39.31
C ARG A 138 4.90 -5.56 -38.28
N PRO A 139 4.24 -4.47 -38.71
CA PRO A 139 3.47 -3.62 -37.79
C PRO A 139 2.32 -4.40 -37.13
N PHE A 140 1.82 -3.90 -36.00
CA PHE A 140 0.65 -4.45 -35.34
C PHE A 140 -0.62 -4.15 -36.15
N SER A 141 -1.51 -5.13 -36.25
CA SER A 141 -2.86 -4.93 -36.78
C SER A 141 -3.70 -4.10 -35.81
N ALA A 142 -4.83 -3.56 -36.28
CA ALA A 142 -5.76 -2.82 -35.42
C ALA A 142 -6.21 -3.64 -34.20
N LEU A 143 -6.57 -4.90 -34.44
CA LEU A 143 -6.98 -5.83 -33.37
C LEU A 143 -5.84 -6.16 -32.39
N GLU A 144 -4.60 -6.30 -32.87
CA GLU A 144 -3.45 -6.46 -31.99
C GLU A 144 -3.25 -5.22 -31.10
N CYS A 145 -3.42 -4.02 -31.63
CA CYS A 145 -3.37 -2.78 -30.86
C CYS A 145 -4.48 -2.71 -29.79
N GLU A 146 -5.68 -3.16 -30.10
CA GLU A 146 -6.80 -3.21 -29.13
C GLU A 146 -6.56 -4.21 -28.00
N ILE A 147 -6.03 -5.40 -28.33
CA ILE A 147 -5.61 -6.38 -27.33
C ILE A 147 -4.54 -5.80 -26.42
N ARG A 148 -3.53 -5.12 -26.99
CA ARG A 148 -2.48 -4.44 -26.21
C ARG A 148 -3.08 -3.37 -25.30
N GLY A 149 -3.98 -2.53 -25.81
CA GLY A 149 -4.65 -1.51 -25.00
C GLY A 149 -5.43 -2.09 -23.82
N ALA A 150 -6.05 -3.26 -23.99
CA ALA A 150 -6.72 -3.96 -22.90
C ALA A 150 -5.73 -4.43 -21.82
N PHE A 151 -4.60 -5.03 -22.22
CA PHE A 151 -3.55 -5.42 -21.28
C PHE A 151 -2.89 -4.22 -20.61
N ASP A 152 -2.52 -3.18 -21.35
CA ASP A 152 -1.95 -1.94 -20.81
C ASP A 152 -2.86 -1.37 -19.71
N ARG A 153 -4.17 -1.35 -19.95
CA ARG A 153 -5.13 -0.84 -18.97
C ARG A 153 -5.19 -1.64 -17.67
N LEU A 154 -5.11 -2.98 -17.77
CA LEU A 154 -4.98 -3.86 -16.60
C LEU A 154 -3.64 -3.63 -15.89
N LEU A 155 -2.54 -3.58 -16.64
CA LEU A 155 -1.19 -3.45 -16.12
C LEU A 155 -0.97 -2.10 -15.42
N ASP A 156 -1.51 -1.01 -15.94
CA ASP A 156 -1.55 0.31 -15.26
C ASP A 156 -2.25 0.23 -13.90
N GLY A 157 -3.35 -0.52 -13.83
CA GLY A 157 -4.05 -0.79 -12.59
C GLY A 157 -3.18 -1.55 -11.59
N LEU A 158 -2.48 -2.59 -12.05
CA LEU A 158 -1.56 -3.37 -11.21
C LEU A 158 -0.32 -2.56 -10.76
N GLU A 159 0.22 -1.68 -11.60
CA GLU A 159 1.28 -0.74 -11.23
C GLU A 159 0.82 0.20 -10.11
N ARG A 160 -0.39 0.75 -10.25
CA ARG A 160 -1.00 1.60 -9.24
C ARG A 160 -1.17 0.86 -7.91
N LEU A 161 -1.67 -0.38 -7.95
CA LEU A 161 -1.78 -1.24 -6.76
C LEU A 161 -0.41 -1.55 -6.15
N ASN A 162 0.62 -1.82 -6.97
CA ASN A 162 1.98 -2.01 -6.48
C ASN A 162 2.50 -0.77 -5.76
N SER A 163 2.26 0.43 -6.30
CA SER A 163 2.62 1.70 -5.66
C SER A 163 1.98 1.84 -4.27
N TYR A 164 0.72 1.43 -4.11
CA TYR A 164 0.04 1.43 -2.81
C TYR A 164 0.69 0.47 -1.81
N VAL A 165 1.17 -0.68 -2.26
CA VAL A 165 1.92 -1.60 -1.40
C VAL A 165 3.29 -1.03 -1.05
N THR A 166 4.04 -0.53 -2.02
CA THR A 166 5.38 0.03 -1.81
C THR A 166 5.37 1.22 -0.85
N THR A 167 4.31 2.03 -0.87
CA THR A 167 4.15 3.19 0.04
C THR A 167 3.59 2.80 1.42
N GLY A 168 3.19 1.53 1.61
CA GLY A 168 2.57 1.06 2.85
C GLY A 168 1.13 1.52 3.05
N LEU A 169 0.50 2.10 2.01
CA LEU A 169 -0.92 2.44 2.05
C LEU A 169 -1.79 1.19 2.17
N VAL A 170 -1.36 0.10 1.54
CA VAL A 170 -2.00 -1.21 1.59
C VAL A 170 -0.93 -2.27 1.83
N THR A 171 -1.30 -3.35 2.51
CA THR A 171 -0.44 -4.52 2.69
C THR A 171 -0.72 -5.55 1.60
N ASP A 172 0.29 -6.36 1.24
CA ASP A 172 0.08 -7.44 0.26
C ASP A 172 -1.09 -8.36 0.62
N GLY A 173 -1.33 -8.62 1.92
CA GLY A 173 -2.40 -9.48 2.39
C GLY A 173 -3.81 -8.91 2.15
N GLU A 174 -3.95 -7.58 2.12
CA GLU A 174 -5.22 -6.93 1.79
C GLU A 174 -5.55 -7.06 0.28
N LEU A 175 -4.54 -7.24 -0.59
CA LEU A 175 -4.74 -7.46 -2.04
C LEU A 175 -4.93 -8.93 -2.43
N THR A 176 -4.44 -9.86 -1.60
CA THR A 176 -4.45 -11.31 -1.89
C THR A 176 -5.82 -11.85 -2.35
N PRO A 177 -6.96 -11.52 -1.72
CA PRO A 177 -8.27 -12.05 -2.14
C PRO A 177 -8.66 -11.69 -3.58
N TYR A 178 -8.07 -10.63 -4.15
CA TYR A 178 -8.44 -10.11 -5.46
C TYR A 178 -7.43 -10.46 -6.55
N VAL A 179 -6.14 -10.54 -6.21
CA VAL A 179 -5.05 -10.66 -7.19
C VAL A 179 -4.42 -12.05 -7.22
N ALA A 180 -4.52 -12.83 -6.13
CA ALA A 180 -3.80 -14.10 -5.99
C ALA A 180 -4.07 -15.10 -7.11
N TYR A 181 -5.34 -15.27 -7.51
CA TYR A 181 -5.70 -16.17 -8.60
C TYR A 181 -5.01 -15.80 -9.92
N TRP A 182 -5.08 -14.52 -10.30
CA TRP A 182 -4.48 -14.02 -11.53
C TRP A 182 -2.95 -14.08 -11.48
N ALA A 183 -2.37 -13.77 -10.33
CA ALA A 183 -0.95 -13.94 -10.08
C ALA A 183 -0.50 -15.38 -10.27
N SER A 184 -1.17 -16.35 -9.65
CA SER A 184 -0.86 -17.77 -9.84
C SER A 184 -1.02 -18.21 -11.29
N ARG A 185 -2.03 -17.72 -12.03
CA ARG A 185 -2.19 -18.05 -13.46
C ARG A 185 -1.07 -17.47 -14.32
N VAL A 186 -0.73 -16.18 -14.15
CA VAL A 186 0.30 -15.52 -14.96
C VAL A 186 1.71 -16.03 -14.63
N CYS A 187 2.03 -16.21 -13.34
CA CYS A 187 3.34 -16.67 -12.90
C CYS A 187 3.52 -18.19 -13.05
N GLY A 188 2.45 -18.97 -12.88
CA GLY A 188 2.46 -20.44 -12.97
C GLY A 188 2.20 -20.99 -14.37
N ALA A 189 2.33 -20.16 -15.42
CA ALA A 189 2.00 -20.58 -16.78
C ALA A 189 2.88 -21.74 -17.25
N SER A 190 2.27 -22.75 -17.86
CA SER A 190 2.98 -23.94 -18.37
C SER A 190 3.68 -23.68 -19.72
N GLU A 191 4.58 -24.57 -20.14
CA GLU A 191 5.36 -24.45 -21.40
C GLU A 191 4.49 -24.29 -22.67
N GLY A 192 3.21 -24.64 -22.63
CA GLY A 192 2.26 -24.47 -23.74
C GLY A 192 1.47 -23.15 -23.72
N GLU A 193 1.53 -22.35 -22.67
CA GLU A 193 0.75 -21.11 -22.54
C GLU A 193 1.53 -19.91 -23.10
N THR A 194 1.72 -19.89 -24.42
CA THR A 194 2.59 -18.93 -25.10
C THR A 194 2.18 -17.49 -24.85
N ARG A 195 0.88 -17.20 -24.74
CA ARG A 195 0.37 -15.86 -24.42
C ARG A 195 0.80 -15.34 -23.05
N LEU A 196 0.88 -16.21 -22.04
CA LEU A 196 1.24 -15.81 -20.67
C LEU A 196 2.76 -15.61 -20.55
N ALA A 197 3.53 -16.43 -21.26
CA ALA A 197 4.96 -16.19 -21.42
C ALA A 197 5.22 -14.84 -22.14
N ALA A 198 4.49 -14.57 -23.23
CA ALA A 198 4.55 -13.30 -23.96
C ALA A 198 4.15 -12.12 -23.06
N LEU A 199 3.11 -12.26 -22.24
CA LEU A 199 2.70 -11.23 -21.28
C LEU A 199 3.82 -10.87 -20.29
N ARG A 200 4.52 -11.86 -19.72
CA ARG A 200 5.64 -11.56 -18.80
C ARG A 200 6.78 -10.84 -19.51
N VAL A 201 7.12 -11.25 -20.73
CA VAL A 201 8.13 -10.57 -21.56
C VAL A 201 7.69 -9.14 -21.88
N TYR A 202 6.41 -8.96 -22.21
CA TYR A 202 5.81 -7.66 -22.46
C TYR A 202 5.95 -6.74 -21.25
N MET A 203 5.57 -7.21 -20.05
CA MET A 203 5.63 -6.42 -18.82
C MET A 203 7.05 -5.93 -18.55
N THR A 204 8.05 -6.80 -18.69
CA THR A 204 9.46 -6.43 -18.51
C THR A 204 9.94 -5.45 -19.59
N THR A 205 9.52 -5.65 -20.84
CA THR A 205 10.00 -4.83 -21.97
C THR A 205 9.42 -3.42 -21.98
N TYR A 206 8.15 -3.26 -21.61
CA TYR A 206 7.42 -1.98 -21.68
C TYR A 206 7.32 -1.24 -20.35
N GLY A 207 8.04 -1.68 -19.32
CA GLY A 207 8.17 -0.93 -18.07
C GLY A 207 7.09 -1.20 -17.02
N PHE A 208 6.34 -2.30 -17.15
CA PHE A 208 5.37 -2.76 -16.14
C PHE A 208 6.02 -3.67 -15.07
N ALA A 209 7.20 -3.27 -14.60
CA ALA A 209 7.99 -4.07 -13.65
C ALA A 209 7.34 -4.13 -12.26
N GLY A 210 6.64 -3.08 -11.83
CA GLY A 210 5.92 -3.08 -10.56
C GLY A 210 4.67 -3.97 -10.59
N ALA A 211 3.96 -4.03 -11.73
CA ALA A 211 2.87 -4.97 -11.94
C ALA A 211 3.39 -6.42 -11.88
N LEU A 212 4.51 -6.73 -12.56
CA LEU A 212 5.11 -8.07 -12.53
C LEU A 212 5.54 -8.44 -11.11
N HIS A 213 6.23 -7.53 -10.43
CA HIS A 213 6.67 -7.75 -9.06
C HIS A 213 5.49 -7.97 -8.10
N LEU A 214 4.39 -7.24 -8.25
CA LEU A 214 3.16 -7.47 -7.48
C LEU A 214 2.62 -8.88 -7.72
N LEU A 215 2.50 -9.32 -8.98
CA LEU A 215 2.02 -10.67 -9.29
C LEU A 215 2.93 -11.74 -8.69
N GLU A 216 4.25 -11.62 -8.82
CA GLU A 216 5.20 -12.57 -8.23
C GLU A 216 5.07 -12.66 -6.70
N ARG A 217 4.94 -11.52 -5.99
CA ARG A 217 4.72 -11.51 -4.54
C ARG A 217 3.41 -12.21 -4.15
N GLN A 218 2.35 -12.00 -4.93
CA GLN A 218 1.03 -12.60 -4.65
C GLN A 218 1.00 -14.10 -4.98
N ALA A 219 1.66 -14.53 -6.05
CA ALA A 219 1.80 -15.95 -6.40
C ALA A 219 2.55 -16.70 -5.29
N ALA A 220 3.69 -16.18 -4.83
CA ALA A 220 4.50 -16.79 -3.77
C ALA A 220 3.79 -16.89 -2.40
N ARG A 221 2.73 -16.10 -2.18
CA ARG A 221 1.90 -16.16 -0.97
C ARG A 221 0.86 -17.28 -1.02
N THR A 222 0.43 -17.68 -2.20
CA THR A 222 -0.61 -18.71 -2.39
C THR A 222 -0.04 -20.13 -2.23
N GLU A 223 1.28 -20.28 -2.37
CA GLU A 223 2.00 -21.55 -2.22
C GLU A 223 2.38 -21.90 -0.77
N ARG A 224 2.11 -21.01 0.21
CA ARG A 224 2.41 -21.19 1.64
C ARG A 224 1.18 -21.56 2.44
#